data_AF-A0A160M8J7-F1
#
_entry.id   AF-A0A160M8J7-F1
#
_cell.length_a   1.000
_cell.length_b   1.000
_cell.length_c   1.000
_cell.angle_alpha   90.00
_cell.angle_beta   90.00
_cell.angle_gamma   90.00
#
_symmetry.space_group_name_H-M   'P 1'
#
loop_
_entity.id
_entity.type
_entity.pdbx_description
1 polymer ?
#
loop_
_entity_poly.entity_id
_entity_poly.type
_entity_poly.pdbx_seq_one_letter_code
_entity_poly.pdbx_strand_id
1 'polypeptide(L)'
;MKVVYGLMAQNGDAKELLWDLGFWESEETAKEYLNAEMANTRGVTVEPITINDAIPIPPEEMEEEKMVACSLCGIEYNREDVNMTDYDEDVCVNCEPEYRNNPNLHVI
;
A
#
# COMPACT_ATOMS: atom_id res chain seq x y z
N MET A 1 7.96 2.06 -14.37
CA MET A 1 7.14 0.84 -14.34
C MET A 1 7.91 -0.23 -15.09
N LYS A 2 8.03 -1.42 -14.51
CA LYS A 2 8.78 -2.55 -15.05
C LYS A 2 7.81 -3.65 -15.48
N VAL A 3 8.13 -4.31 -16.59
CA VAL A 3 7.44 -5.55 -16.99
C VAL A 3 8.22 -6.73 -16.44
N VAL A 4 7.52 -7.60 -15.72
CA VAL A 4 8.00 -8.91 -15.28
C VAL A 4 7.04 -9.97 -15.80
N TYR A 5 7.41 -11.24 -15.69
CA TYR A 5 6.58 -12.36 -16.10
C TYR A 5 6.21 -13.17 -14.86
N GLY A 6 4.94 -13.58 -14.77
CA GLY A 6 4.43 -14.42 -13.69
C GLY A 6 3.59 -15.57 -14.20
N LEU A 7 3.29 -16.51 -13.31
CA LEU A 7 2.48 -17.69 -13.63
C LEU A 7 1.01 -17.43 -13.29
N MET A 8 0.15 -17.66 -14.27
CA MET A 8 -1.30 -17.47 -14.16
C MET A 8 -2.00 -18.83 -14.22
N ALA A 9 -2.79 -19.17 -13.20
CA ALA A 9 -3.65 -20.33 -13.20
C ALA A 9 -5.03 -20.01 -13.75
N GLN A 10 -5.56 -20.88 -14.61
CA GLN A 10 -6.92 -20.80 -15.11
C GLN A 10 -7.89 -21.27 -14.02
N ASN A 11 -8.71 -20.35 -13.51
CA ASN A 11 -9.77 -20.64 -12.53
C ASN A 11 -11.13 -20.25 -13.12
N GLY A 12 -11.84 -21.23 -13.70
CA GLY A 12 -13.06 -20.98 -14.47
C GLY A 12 -12.77 -20.13 -15.70
N ASP A 13 -13.42 -18.96 -15.80
CA ASP A 13 -13.19 -17.96 -16.87
C ASP A 13 -12.11 -16.93 -16.50
N ALA A 14 -11.64 -16.94 -15.25
CA ALA A 14 -10.64 -16.00 -14.76
C ALA A 14 -9.22 -16.58 -14.80
N LYS A 15 -8.24 -15.68 -14.79
CA LYS A 15 -6.83 -16.01 -14.61
C LYS A 15 -6.35 -15.46 -13.29
N GLU A 16 -5.82 -16.31 -12.45
CA GLU A 16 -5.33 -15.96 -11.12
C GLU A 16 -3.82 -16.02 -11.08
N LEU A 17 -3.19 -14.97 -10.56
CA LEU A 17 -1.75 -14.91 -10.39
C LEU A 17 -1.30 -15.81 -9.24
N LEU A 18 -0.31 -16.66 -9.49
CA LEU A 18 0.33 -17.52 -8.50
C LEU A 18 1.46 -16.75 -7.79
N TRP A 19 1.07 -15.88 -6.85
CA TRP A 19 1.97 -14.97 -6.14
C TRP A 19 3.15 -15.64 -5.44
N ASP A 20 2.96 -16.86 -4.92
CA ASP A 20 3.99 -17.57 -4.14
C ASP A 20 5.12 -18.16 -4.99
N LEU A 21 4.93 -18.28 -6.31
CA LEU A 21 5.91 -18.89 -7.21
C LEU A 21 6.95 -17.91 -7.74
N GLY A 22 6.77 -16.62 -7.45
CA GLY A 22 7.70 -15.56 -7.82
C GLY A 22 7.45 -14.95 -9.21
N PHE A 23 8.40 -14.10 -9.61
CA PHE A 23 8.37 -13.33 -10.86
C PHE A 23 9.73 -13.41 -11.55
N TRP A 24 9.71 -13.34 -12.87
CA TRP A 24 10.90 -13.43 -13.71
C TRP A 24 11.08 -12.18 -14.57
N GLU A 25 12.33 -11.87 -14.89
CA GLU A 25 12.65 -10.71 -15.75
C GLU A 25 12.41 -10.98 -17.23
N SER A 26 12.37 -12.25 -17.64
CA SER A 26 12.10 -12.66 -19.01
C SER A 26 11.02 -13.74 -19.08
N GLU A 27 10.29 -13.76 -20.20
CA GLU A 27 9.27 -14.79 -20.47
C GLU A 27 9.91 -16.19 -20.56
N GLU A 28 11.11 -16.27 -21.11
CA GLU A 28 11.85 -17.51 -21.34
C GLU A 28 12.19 -18.19 -20.01
N THR A 29 12.71 -17.43 -19.03
CA THR A 29 13.08 -17.98 -17.73
C THR A 29 11.85 -18.43 -16.92
N ALA A 30 10.72 -17.72 -17.04
CA ALA A 30 9.45 -18.16 -16.47
C ALA A 30 8.93 -19.45 -17.11
N LYS A 31 9.05 -19.58 -18.44
CA LYS A 31 8.66 -20.80 -19.17
C LYS A 31 9.57 -21.97 -18.82
N GLU A 32 10.87 -21.75 -18.67
CA GLU A 32 11.81 -22.77 -18.22
C GLU A 32 11.42 -23.31 -16.85
N TYR A 33 11.11 -22.45 -15.89
CA TYR A 33 10.60 -22.85 -14.59
C TYR A 33 9.28 -23.65 -14.69
N LEU A 34 8.31 -23.13 -15.44
CA LEU A 34 7.02 -23.81 -15.65
C LEU A 34 7.21 -25.23 -16.21
N ASN A 35 8.12 -25.40 -17.16
CA ASN A 35 8.40 -26.68 -17.80
C ASN A 35 9.24 -27.61 -16.93
N ALA A 36 10.12 -27.09 -16.07
CA ALA A 36 10.98 -27.90 -15.21
C ALA A 36 10.26 -28.36 -13.94
N GLU A 37 9.62 -27.42 -13.23
CA GLU A 37 9.08 -27.66 -11.90
C GLU A 37 7.58 -28.02 -11.94
N MET A 38 6.87 -27.62 -13.00
CA MET A 38 5.42 -27.75 -13.09
C MET A 38 4.96 -28.45 -14.37
N ALA A 39 5.82 -29.28 -14.98
CA ALA A 39 5.59 -29.95 -16.27
C ALA A 39 4.24 -30.72 -16.37
N ASN A 40 3.75 -31.24 -15.24
CA ASN A 40 2.53 -32.04 -15.17
C ASN A 40 1.27 -31.20 -14.85
N THR A 41 1.44 -29.90 -14.60
CA THR A 41 0.34 -28.99 -14.29
C THR A 41 -0.31 -28.51 -15.57
N ARG A 42 -1.65 -28.52 -15.60
CA ARG A 42 -2.44 -28.00 -16.73
C ARG A 42 -3.12 -26.70 -16.32
N GLY A 43 -3.32 -25.81 -17.28
CA GLY A 43 -4.01 -24.55 -17.05
C GLY A 43 -3.15 -23.49 -16.35
N VAL A 44 -1.82 -23.64 -16.33
CA VAL A 44 -0.90 -22.58 -15.91
C VAL A 44 -0.21 -22.00 -17.13
N THR A 45 -0.20 -20.68 -17.25
CA THR A 45 0.42 -19.93 -18.37
C THR A 45 1.38 -18.87 -17.84
N VAL A 46 2.36 -18.49 -18.65
CA VAL A 46 3.26 -17.37 -18.37
C VAL A 46 2.66 -16.12 -18.99
N GLU A 47 2.51 -15.05 -18.20
CA GLU A 47 1.95 -13.78 -18.68
C GLU A 47 2.75 -12.57 -18.20
N PRO A 48 2.81 -11.48 -19.00
CA PRO A 48 3.45 -10.24 -18.60
C PRO A 48 2.62 -9.52 -17.54
N ILE A 49 3.29 -9.04 -16.51
CA ILE A 49 2.72 -8.32 -15.38
C ILE A 49 3.47 -7.01 -15.26
N THR A 50 2.71 -5.92 -15.18
CA THR A 50 3.29 -4.59 -15.02
C THR A 50 3.35 -4.26 -13.54
N ILE A 51 4.56 -4.05 -13.03
CA ILE A 51 4.80 -3.66 -11.65
C ILE A 51 5.34 -2.23 -11.58
N ASN A 52 5.10 -1.55 -10.47
CA ASN A 52 5.75 -0.29 -10.19
C ASN A 52 7.24 -0.52 -9.98
N ASP A 53 8.05 0.48 -10.36
CA ASP A 53 9.46 0.42 -10.01
C ASP A 53 9.60 0.56 -8.49
N ALA A 54 10.67 -0.02 -7.94
CA ALA A 54 11.04 0.29 -6.57
C ALA A 54 11.25 1.80 -6.43
N ILE A 55 10.72 2.38 -5.35
CA ILE A 55 11.02 3.77 -5.02
C ILE A 55 12.54 3.84 -4.79
N PRO A 56 13.28 4.69 -5.55
CA PRO A 56 14.74 4.70 -5.51
C PRO A 56 15.30 5.38 -4.25
N ILE A 57 14.43 5.67 -3.27
CA ILE A 57 14.73 6.35 -2.03
C ILE A 57 14.67 5.28 -0.94
N PRO A 58 15.76 5.02 -0.22
CA PRO A 58 15.72 4.08 0.90
C PRO A 58 14.79 4.63 2.00
N PRO A 59 14.13 3.78 2.81
CA PRO A 59 13.17 4.22 3.81
C PRO A 59 13.72 5.30 4.76
N GLU A 60 15.01 5.26 5.06
CA GLU A 60 15.69 6.21 5.94
C GLU A 60 15.86 7.61 5.33
N GLU A 61 15.75 7.73 4.00
CA GLU A 61 15.80 9.00 3.26
C GLU A 61 14.41 9.48 2.84
N MET A 62 13.36 8.70 3.12
CA MET A 62 11.98 9.17 2.94
C MET A 62 11.72 10.26 3.98
N GLU A 63 11.24 11.43 3.55
CA GLU A 63 10.77 12.44 4.49
C GLU A 63 9.66 11.82 5.34
N GLU A 64 9.91 11.65 6.64
CA GLU A 64 8.86 11.30 7.58
C GLU A 64 7.83 12.42 7.53
N GLU A 65 6.62 12.10 7.04
CA GLU A 65 5.49 13.00 7.16
C GLU A 65 5.30 13.29 8.65
N LYS A 66 5.61 14.53 9.05
CA LYS A 66 5.51 14.96 10.44
C LYS A 66 4.06 14.85 10.88
N MET A 67 3.78 13.84 11.71
CA MET A 67 2.49 13.69 12.34
C MET A 67 2.28 14.79 13.37
N VAL A 68 1.02 15.21 13.52
CA VAL A 68 0.62 16.27 14.45
C VAL A 68 -0.26 15.65 15.52
N ALA A 69 0.07 15.89 16.78
CA ALA A 69 -0.73 15.43 17.90
C ALA A 69 -1.96 16.32 18.09
N CYS A 70 -3.14 15.72 18.20
CA CYS A 70 -4.32 16.47 18.60
C CYS A 70 -4.23 16.87 20.07
N SER A 71 -4.44 18.15 20.37
CA SER A 71 -4.40 18.71 21.73
C SER A 71 -5.52 18.17 22.63
N LEU A 72 -6.59 17.61 22.06
CA LEU A 72 -7.74 17.07 22.79
C LEU A 72 -7.60 15.59 23.11
N CYS A 73 -7.27 14.74 22.15
CA CYS A 73 -7.18 13.29 22.37
C CYS A 73 -5.75 12.76 22.50
N GLY A 74 -4.73 13.59 22.26
CA GLY A 74 -3.31 13.22 22.36
C GLY A 74 -2.82 12.25 21.28
N ILE A 75 -3.67 11.84 20.34
CA ILE A 75 -3.32 10.92 19.25
C ILE A 75 -2.63 11.71 18.12
N GLU A 76 -1.60 11.12 17.54
CA GLU A 76 -0.90 11.64 16.36
C GLU A 76 -1.66 11.29 15.08
N TYR A 77 -1.90 12.30 14.25
CA TYR A 77 -2.59 12.17 12.96
C TYR A 77 -1.75 12.74 11.83
N ASN A 78 -2.14 12.44 10.59
CA ASN A 78 -1.64 13.19 9.44
C ASN A 78 -2.03 14.66 9.61
N ARG A 79 -1.14 15.56 9.17
CA ARG A 79 -1.36 17.02 9.23
C ARG A 79 -2.68 17.44 8.56
N GLU A 80 -3.07 16.77 7.48
CA GLU A 80 -4.31 17.07 6.75
C GLU A 80 -5.57 16.70 7.53
N ASP A 81 -5.44 15.86 8.56
CA ASP A 81 -6.53 15.45 9.47
C ASP A 81 -6.58 16.28 10.76
N VAL A 82 -5.74 17.32 10.88
CA VAL A 82 -5.67 18.20 12.05
C VAL A 82 -5.85 19.65 11.63
N ASN A 83 -6.87 20.30 12.19
CA ASN A 83 -7.07 21.72 12.04
C ASN A 83 -6.09 22.47 12.96
N MET A 84 -5.10 23.13 12.35
CA MET A 84 -4.08 23.95 13.03
C MET A 84 -4.22 25.45 12.68
N THR A 85 -5.28 25.85 11.97
CA THR A 85 -5.44 27.23 11.48
C THR A 85 -6.67 27.93 12.01
N ASP A 86 -7.76 27.20 12.20
CA ASP A 86 -9.05 27.81 12.56
C ASP A 86 -9.24 27.93 14.07
N TYR A 87 -8.41 27.24 14.85
CA TYR A 87 -8.46 27.20 16.31
C TYR A 87 -7.05 27.46 16.90
N ASP A 88 -7.01 27.92 18.15
CA ASP A 88 -5.75 28.11 18.90
C ASP A 88 -5.10 26.78 19.32
N GLU A 89 -5.88 25.70 19.33
CA GLU A 89 -5.44 24.33 19.65
C GLU A 89 -5.46 23.46 18.38
N ASP A 90 -4.50 22.55 18.26
CA ASP A 90 -4.45 21.59 17.16
C ASP A 90 -5.53 20.52 17.37
N VAL A 91 -6.60 20.57 16.58
CA VAL A 91 -7.80 19.72 16.78
C VAL A 91 -7.99 18.79 15.59
N CYS A 92 -8.00 17.47 15.82
CA CYS A 92 -8.27 16.52 14.76
C CYS A 92 -9.74 16.58 14.31
N VAL A 93 -10.00 16.16 13.07
CA VAL A 93 -11.34 16.12 12.46
C VAL A 93 -12.38 15.35 13.28
N ASN A 94 -11.95 14.42 14.14
CA ASN A 94 -12.83 13.64 15.00
C ASN A 94 -13.24 14.39 16.27
N CYS A 95 -12.35 15.20 16.85
CA CYS A 95 -12.63 15.99 18.05
C CYS A 95 -13.26 17.36 17.70
N GLU A 96 -13.06 17.84 16.48
CA GLU A 96 -13.57 19.14 16.01
C GLU A 96 -15.08 19.34 16.23
N PRO A 97 -15.97 18.35 15.95
CA PRO A 97 -17.40 18.53 16.16
C PRO A 97 -17.78 18.81 17.61
N GLU A 98 -17.08 18.19 18.57
CA GLU A 98 -17.33 18.40 20.00
C GLU A 98 -16.71 19.72 20.45
N TYR A 99 -15.50 20.03 19.99
CA TYR A 99 -14.79 21.26 20.29
C TYR A 99 -15.55 22.51 19.81
N ARG A 100 -16.12 22.47 18.60
CA ARG A 100 -16.92 23.57 18.06
C ARG A 100 -18.17 23.88 18.92
N ASN A 101 -18.74 22.86 19.55
CA ASN A 101 -19.91 23.01 20.42
C ASN A 101 -19.53 23.40 21.86
N ASN A 102 -18.34 23.05 22.32
CA ASN A 102 -17.82 23.41 23.64
C ASN A 102 -16.30 23.67 23.62
N PRO A 103 -15.87 24.92 23.40
CA PRO A 103 -14.45 25.28 23.27
C PRO A 103 -13.60 25.14 24.55
N ASN A 104 -14.21 24.78 25.69
CA ASN A 104 -13.48 24.48 26.94
C ASN A 104 -13.43 22.98 27.24
N LEU A 105 -13.81 22.14 26.28
CA LEU A 105 -13.77 20.69 26.44
C LEU A 105 -12.32 20.23 26.35
N HIS A 106 -11.75 19.79 27.46
CA HIS A 106 -10.51 19.01 27.45
C HIS A 106 -10.89 17.54 27.69
N VAL A 107 -10.59 16.68 26.72
CA VAL A 107 -10.75 15.23 26.89
C VAL A 107 -9.47 14.73 27.58
N ILE A 108 -9.62 14.14 28.76
CA ILE A 108 -8.49 13.65 29.58
C ILE A 108 -8.08 12.25 29.12
#